data_AF-A0A9D1YXK3-F1
#
_entry.id   AF-A0A9D1YXK3-F1
#
_cell.length_a   1.000
_cell.length_b   1.000
_cell.length_c   1.000
_cell.angle_alpha   90.00
_cell.angle_beta   90.00
_cell.angle_gamma   90.00
#
_symmetry.space_group_name_H-M   'P 1'
#
loop_
_entity.id
_entity.type
_entity.pdbx_description
1 polymer ?
#
loop_
_entity_poly.entity_id
_entity_poly.type
_entity_poly.pdbx_seq_one_letter_code
_entity_poly.pdbx_strand_id
1 'polypeptide(L)'
;MRQYAETGLVALDLANTWDEYLENPERLPDLTALERFLKELGGERSDLRLRASDLEAVRAVRDRLCVVLGSVLEERTSALARWVSDAAPGVLVLEVEGAPRLRPTVKRGAGLADRLAVRAMAELLDLA
;
A
#
# COMPACT_ATOMS: atom_id res chain seq x y z
N MET A 1 -14.02 17.19 6.10
CA MET A 1 -13.34 15.90 6.34
C MET A 1 -12.20 15.79 5.34
N ARG A 2 -10.96 15.54 5.77
CA ARG A 2 -9.77 15.49 4.90
C ARG A 2 -9.85 14.27 3.97
N GLN A 3 -9.44 14.43 2.71
CA GLN A 3 -9.35 13.34 1.72
C GLN A 3 -8.24 12.37 2.11
N TYR A 4 -8.40 11.10 1.79
CA TYR A 4 -7.37 10.06 1.94
C TYR A 4 -6.42 10.02 0.76
N ALA A 5 -6.93 10.14 -0.47
CA ALA A 5 -6.12 10.10 -1.68
C ALA A 5 -5.45 11.46 -1.98
N GLU A 6 -4.57 11.90 -1.10
CA GLU A 6 -3.96 13.25 -1.15
C GLU A 6 -2.85 13.34 -2.21
N THR A 7 -2.09 12.27 -2.36
CA THR A 7 -0.96 12.15 -3.29
C THR A 7 -1.30 11.35 -4.54
N GLY A 8 -2.36 10.53 -4.47
CA GLY A 8 -2.73 9.58 -5.52
C GLY A 8 -1.87 8.30 -5.52
N LEU A 9 -0.91 8.19 -4.61
CA LEU A 9 -0.06 7.04 -4.40
C LEU A 9 -0.49 6.30 -3.14
N VAL A 10 -0.91 5.05 -3.28
CA VAL A 10 -1.35 4.19 -2.16
C VAL A 10 -0.29 4.10 -1.08
N ALA A 11 0.99 4.02 -1.47
CA ALA A 11 2.08 3.96 -0.51
C ALA A 11 2.08 5.15 0.46
N LEU A 12 1.96 6.38 -0.06
CA LEU A 12 1.99 7.60 0.74
C LEU A 12 0.65 7.85 1.42
N ASP A 13 -0.46 7.67 0.69
CA ASP A 13 -1.80 7.92 1.19
C ASP A 13 -2.16 6.97 2.33
N LEU A 14 -1.71 5.71 2.28
CA LEU A 14 -1.88 4.76 3.39
C LEU A 14 -1.00 5.16 4.58
N ALA A 15 0.27 5.50 4.36
CA ALA A 15 1.17 5.95 5.44
C ALA A 15 0.62 7.19 6.17
N ASN A 16 0.07 8.15 5.41
CA ASN A 16 -0.52 9.40 5.92
C ASN A 16 -1.84 9.20 6.69
N THR A 17 -2.30 7.95 6.87
CA THR A 17 -3.43 7.64 7.76
C THR A 17 -3.01 7.54 9.23
N TRP A 18 -1.70 7.60 9.52
CA TRP A 18 -1.16 7.63 10.87
C TRP A 18 -0.19 8.81 11.05
N ASP A 19 -0.40 9.62 12.09
CA ASP A 19 0.51 10.70 12.46
C ASP A 19 0.45 10.95 13.98
N GLU A 20 1.53 10.62 14.69
CA GLU A 20 1.61 10.72 16.16
C GLU A 20 1.52 12.16 16.69
N TYR A 21 1.74 13.16 15.83
CA TYR A 21 1.73 14.57 16.23
C TYR A 21 0.36 15.23 16.08
N LEU A 22 -0.64 14.52 15.55
CA LEU A 22 -2.02 15.01 15.44
C LEU A 22 -2.84 14.67 16.68
N GLU A 23 -3.81 15.52 17.00
CA GLU A 23 -4.78 15.27 18.08
C GLU A 23 -5.55 13.95 17.90
N ASN A 24 -5.81 13.56 16.64
CA ASN A 24 -6.37 12.28 16.26
C ASN A 24 -5.37 11.57 15.32
N PRO A 25 -4.48 10.73 15.86
CA PRO A 25 -3.38 10.15 15.07
C PRO A 25 -3.85 9.11 14.06
N GLU A 26 -4.93 8.39 14.38
CA GLU A 26 -5.48 7.31 13.54
C GLU A 26 -6.61 7.83 12.63
N ARG A 27 -6.39 7.83 11.32
CA ARG A 27 -7.40 8.20 10.32
C ARG A 27 -8.14 7.02 9.71
N LEU A 28 -7.73 5.78 9.97
CA LEU A 28 -8.44 4.55 9.63
C LEU A 28 -8.98 3.87 10.90
N PRO A 29 -9.86 4.48 11.71
CA PRO A 29 -10.30 3.92 12.99
C PRO A 29 -11.17 2.66 12.85
N ASP A 30 -11.93 2.55 11.77
CA ASP A 30 -12.97 1.53 11.59
C ASP A 30 -13.15 1.10 10.11
N LEU A 31 -14.10 0.19 9.88
CA LEU A 31 -14.39 -0.34 8.55
C LEU A 31 -15.01 0.70 7.61
N THR A 32 -15.72 1.69 8.13
CA THR A 32 -16.31 2.77 7.33
C THR A 32 -15.23 3.70 6.79
N ALA A 33 -14.22 4.02 7.62
CA ALA A 33 -13.04 4.77 7.20
C ALA A 33 -12.23 3.99 6.15
N LEU A 34 -12.04 2.68 6.34
CA LEU A 34 -11.38 1.82 5.36
C LEU A 34 -12.13 1.76 4.03
N GLU A 35 -13.45 1.58 4.05
CA GLU A 35 -14.28 1.57 2.85
C GLU A 35 -14.14 2.88 2.07
N ARG A 36 -14.21 4.01 2.77
CA ARG A 36 -14.03 5.32 2.17
C ARG A 36 -12.62 5.49 1.57
N PHE A 37 -11.58 5.08 2.29
CA PHE A 37 -10.19 5.08 1.80
C PHE A 37 -10.05 4.30 0.49
N LEU A 38 -10.59 3.08 0.43
CA LEU A 38 -10.54 2.24 -0.78
C LEU A 38 -11.29 2.86 -1.96
N LYS A 39 -12.44 3.49 -1.69
CA LYS A 39 -13.23 4.18 -2.69
C LYS A 39 -12.46 5.36 -3.30
N GLU A 40 -11.77 6.14 -2.46
CA GLU A 40 -10.97 7.29 -2.92
C GLU A 40 -9.75 6.86 -3.77
N LEU A 41 -9.18 5.67 -3.53
CA LEU A 41 -8.05 5.13 -4.31
C LEU A 41 -8.43 4.52 -5.68
N GLY A 42 -9.67 4.71 -6.13
CA GLY A 42 -10.17 4.19 -7.40
C GLY A 42 -10.62 2.72 -7.34
N GLY A 43 -10.91 2.19 -6.15
CA GLY A 43 -11.45 0.85 -5.99
C GLY A 43 -12.90 0.75 -6.43
N GLU A 44 -13.16 0.38 -7.69
CA GLU A 44 -14.48 -0.11 -8.12
C GLU A 44 -14.73 -1.53 -7.58
N ARG A 45 -14.97 -1.68 -6.26
CA ARG A 45 -15.60 -2.88 -5.69
C ARG A 45 -16.43 -2.54 -4.46
N SER A 46 -17.65 -2.08 -4.73
CA SER A 46 -18.75 -1.93 -3.77
C SER A 46 -19.21 -3.27 -3.14
N ASP A 47 -18.67 -4.42 -3.57
CA ASP A 47 -19.16 -5.74 -3.16
C ASP A 47 -18.20 -6.52 -2.24
N LEU A 48 -17.06 -5.94 -1.85
CA LEU A 48 -16.18 -6.56 -0.87
C LEU A 48 -16.75 -6.37 0.53
N ARG A 49 -17.28 -7.45 1.12
CA ARG A 49 -17.69 -7.45 2.53
C ARG A 49 -16.46 -7.39 3.43
N LEU A 50 -16.07 -6.16 3.79
CA LEU A 50 -14.95 -5.87 4.69
C LEU A 50 -15.18 -6.51 6.07
N ARG A 51 -14.09 -6.99 6.67
CA ARG A 51 -14.05 -7.58 8.01
C ARG A 51 -13.03 -6.85 8.86
N ALA A 52 -13.14 -6.97 10.19
CA ALA A 52 -12.16 -6.42 11.12
C ALA A 52 -10.73 -6.90 10.81
N SER A 53 -10.58 -8.16 10.39
CA SER A 53 -9.29 -8.72 9.94
C SER A 53 -8.69 -8.01 8.72
N ASP A 54 -9.51 -7.45 7.83
CA ASP A 54 -9.02 -6.67 6.70
C ASP A 54 -8.44 -5.34 7.18
N LEU A 55 -9.10 -4.67 8.12
CA LEU A 55 -8.60 -3.43 8.71
C LEU A 55 -7.28 -3.64 9.45
N GLU A 56 -7.18 -4.70 10.26
CA GLU A 56 -5.93 -5.08 10.94
C GLU A 56 -4.81 -5.35 9.93
N ALA A 57 -5.09 -6.11 8.88
CA ALA A 57 -4.11 -6.42 7.85
C ALA A 57 -3.67 -5.18 7.07
N VAL A 58 -4.59 -4.24 6.78
CA VAL A 58 -4.26 -2.98 6.11
C VAL A 58 -3.43 -2.07 7.01
N ARG A 59 -3.73 -1.99 8.31
CA ARG A 59 -2.88 -1.27 9.27
C ARG A 59 -1.49 -1.89 9.37
N ALA A 60 -1.37 -3.21 9.33
CA ALA A 60 -0.05 -3.86 9.29
C ALA A 60 0.75 -3.50 8.02
N VAL A 61 0.08 -3.32 6.87
CA VAL A 61 0.72 -2.80 5.64
C VAL A 61 1.17 -1.36 5.82
N ARG A 62 0.33 -0.51 6.42
CA ARG A 62 0.70 0.87 6.76
C ARG A 62 1.93 0.91 7.65
N ASP A 63 1.97 0.14 8.71
CA ASP A 63 3.08 0.17 9.67
C ASP A 63 4.40 -0.22 8.97
N ARG A 64 4.37 -1.19 8.04
CA ARG A 64 5.52 -1.52 7.18
C ARG A 64 5.91 -0.36 6.25
N LEU A 65 4.94 0.32 5.64
CA LEU A 65 5.19 1.50 4.81
C LEU A 65 5.83 2.63 5.61
N CYS A 66 5.37 2.89 6.84
CA CYS A 66 5.96 3.88 7.73
C CYS A 66 7.44 3.56 8.02
N VAL A 67 7.80 2.28 8.21
CA VAL A 67 9.21 1.87 8.35
C VAL A 67 10.01 2.16 7.08
N VAL A 68 9.50 1.77 5.90
CA VAL A 68 10.21 1.98 4.62
C VAL A 68 10.38 3.48 4.31
N LEU A 69 9.32 4.27 4.47
CA LEU A 69 9.33 5.69 4.14
C LEU A 69 10.10 6.52 5.17
N GLY A 70 10.07 6.12 6.45
CA GLY A 70 10.82 6.75 7.54
C GLY A 70 12.30 6.36 7.59
N SER A 71 12.73 5.34 6.82
CA SER A 71 14.15 4.99 6.70
C SER A 71 14.94 6.10 6.00
N VAL A 72 16.22 6.23 6.37
CA VAL A 72 17.17 7.11 5.65
C VAL A 72 17.30 6.67 4.19
N LEU A 73 17.69 7.60 3.31
CA LEU A 73 17.68 7.39 1.86
C LEU A 73 18.49 6.16 1.44
N GLU A 74 19.65 5.96 2.07
CA GLU A 74 20.58 4.86 1.80
C GLU A 74 20.00 3.50 2.20
N GLU A 75 19.12 3.47 3.19
CA GLU A 75 18.52 2.24 3.73
C GLU A 75 17.17 1.92 3.09
N ARG A 76 16.48 2.93 2.52
CA ARG A 76 15.14 2.79 1.94
C ARG A 76 15.07 1.72 0.85
N THR A 77 16.04 1.72 -0.07
CA THR A 77 16.11 0.71 -1.15
C THR A 77 16.27 -0.69 -0.58
N SER A 78 17.09 -0.87 0.45
CA SER A 78 17.30 -2.16 1.11
C SER A 78 16.06 -2.61 1.89
N ALA A 79 15.36 -1.68 2.58
CA ALA A 79 14.11 -1.94 3.27
C ALA A 79 13.01 -2.38 2.30
N LEU A 80 12.88 -1.67 1.17
CA LEU A 80 11.92 -2.02 0.12
C LEU A 80 12.25 -3.38 -0.51
N ALA A 81 13.52 -3.64 -0.83
CA ALA A 81 13.95 -4.93 -1.39
C ALA A 81 13.67 -6.10 -0.43
N ARG A 82 13.92 -5.92 0.87
CA ARG A 82 13.59 -6.91 1.90
C ARG A 82 12.08 -7.16 1.96
N TRP A 83 11.27 -6.11 1.96
CA TRP A 83 9.82 -6.27 2.00
C TRP A 83 9.27 -7.00 0.76
N VAL A 84 9.78 -6.69 -0.43
CA VAL A 84 9.43 -7.41 -1.66
C VAL A 84 9.83 -8.89 -1.56
N SER A 85 11.03 -9.18 -1.04
CA SER A 85 11.49 -10.56 -0.84
C SER A 85 10.58 -11.33 0.12
N ASP A 86 10.22 -10.73 1.25
CA ASP A 86 9.39 -11.37 2.29
C ASP A 86 7.94 -11.58 1.83
N ALA A 87 7.38 -10.62 1.09
CA ALA A 87 6.02 -10.73 0.56
C ALA A 87 5.92 -11.73 -0.61
N ALA A 88 7.04 -12.00 -1.29
CA ALA A 88 7.14 -12.88 -2.44
C ALA A 88 5.97 -12.70 -3.44
N PRO A 89 5.77 -11.47 -3.97
CA PRO A 89 4.66 -11.20 -4.88
C PRO A 89 4.76 -12.04 -6.16
N GLY A 90 3.66 -12.12 -6.91
CA GLY A 90 3.76 -12.57 -8.30
C GLY A 90 4.60 -11.57 -9.10
N VAL A 91 5.13 -12.00 -10.24
CA VAL A 91 5.89 -11.14 -11.16
C VAL A 91 5.27 -11.23 -12.54
N LEU A 92 4.98 -10.07 -13.13
CA LEU A 92 4.65 -9.93 -14.54
C LEU A 92 5.89 -9.46 -15.29
N VAL A 93 6.15 -10.06 -16.45
CA VAL A 93 7.13 -9.56 -17.40
C VAL A 93 6.39 -8.71 -18.41
N LEU A 94 6.72 -7.42 -18.47
CA LEU A 94 6.18 -6.48 -19.44
C LEU A 94 7.29 -6.06 -20.40
N GLU A 95 6.97 -5.82 -21.66
CA GLU A 95 7.91 -5.18 -22.58
C GLU A 95 7.70 -3.66 -22.52
N VAL A 96 8.77 -2.93 -22.23
CA VAL A 96 8.77 -1.46 -22.19
C VAL A 96 9.95 -0.99 -23.01
N GLU A 97 9.69 -0.23 -24.07
CA GLU A 97 10.72 0.31 -24.98
C GLU A 97 11.62 -0.80 -25.59
N GLY A 98 11.06 -1.97 -25.86
CA GLY A 98 11.79 -3.12 -26.43
C GLY A 98 12.66 -3.88 -25.43
N ALA A 99 12.58 -3.57 -24.12
CA ALA A 99 13.27 -4.28 -23.06
C ALA A 99 12.28 -4.92 -22.07
N PRO A 100 12.56 -6.15 -21.58
CA PRO A 100 11.75 -6.76 -20.54
C PRO A 100 11.91 -6.02 -19.21
N ARG A 101 10.79 -5.65 -18.59
CA ARG A 101 10.71 -5.10 -17.23
C ARG A 101 9.88 -6.01 -16.35
N LEU A 102 10.36 -6.25 -15.14
CA LEU A 102 9.66 -7.02 -14.12
C LEU A 102 8.76 -6.08 -13.31
N ARG A 103 7.49 -6.44 -13.17
CA ARG A 103 6.53 -5.71 -12.34
C ARG A 103 5.93 -6.62 -11.27
N PRO A 104 5.95 -6.21 -9.99
CA PRO A 104 5.22 -6.92 -8.95
C PRO A 104 3.72 -7.00 -9.30
N THR A 105 3.13 -8.17 -9.07
CA THR A 105 1.70 -8.39 -9.21
C THR A 105 1.18 -9.26 -8.08
N VAL A 106 -0.14 -9.21 -7.89
CA VAL A 106 -0.81 -9.97 -6.86
C VAL A 106 -1.01 -11.41 -7.35
N LYS A 107 -0.80 -12.39 -6.47
CA LYS A 107 -1.16 -13.79 -6.77
C LYS A 107 -2.68 -13.91 -6.87
N ARG A 108 -3.17 -14.87 -7.66
CA ARG A 108 -4.61 -15.13 -7.77
C ARG A 108 -5.18 -15.45 -6.39
N GLY A 109 -6.25 -14.76 -5.99
CA GLY A 109 -6.88 -14.94 -4.69
C GLY A 109 -6.24 -14.14 -3.54
N ALA A 110 -5.26 -13.27 -3.81
CA ALA A 110 -4.64 -12.42 -2.81
C ALA A 110 -5.67 -11.55 -2.07
N GLY A 111 -5.49 -11.37 -0.75
CA GLY A 111 -6.38 -10.59 0.11
C GLY A 111 -6.29 -9.09 -0.17
N LEU A 112 -7.13 -8.29 0.50
CA LEU A 112 -7.12 -6.83 0.32
C LEU A 112 -5.75 -6.22 0.66
N ALA A 113 -5.21 -6.57 1.83
CA ALA A 113 -3.92 -6.06 2.29
C ALA A 113 -2.79 -6.41 1.32
N ASP A 114 -2.75 -7.64 0.81
CA ASP A 114 -1.76 -8.06 -0.19
C ASP A 114 -1.85 -7.24 -1.47
N ARG A 115 -3.08 -6.94 -1.93
CA ARG A 115 -3.28 -6.10 -3.12
C ARG A 115 -2.80 -4.68 -2.91
N LEU A 116 -3.07 -4.08 -1.76
CA LEU A 116 -2.57 -2.75 -1.42
C LEU A 116 -1.06 -2.75 -1.24
N ALA A 117 -0.49 -3.78 -0.60
CA ALA A 117 0.95 -3.92 -0.42
C ALA A 117 1.67 -4.01 -1.77
N VAL A 118 1.22 -4.87 -2.68
CA VAL A 118 1.83 -4.99 -4.01
C VAL A 118 1.68 -3.70 -4.82
N ARG A 119 0.52 -3.04 -4.77
CA ARG A 119 0.33 -1.76 -5.45
C ARG A 119 1.29 -0.70 -4.89
N ALA A 120 1.38 -0.57 -3.57
CA ALA A 120 2.29 0.36 -2.92
C ALA A 120 3.77 0.06 -3.25
N MET A 121 4.19 -1.22 -3.25
CA MET A 121 5.54 -1.62 -3.67
C MET A 121 5.82 -1.23 -5.12
N ALA A 122 4.88 -1.49 -6.04
CA ALA A 122 5.06 -1.15 -7.44
C ALA A 122 5.18 0.37 -7.65
N GLU A 123 4.36 1.15 -6.95
CA GLU A 123 4.44 2.62 -6.96
C GLU A 123 5.78 3.12 -6.41
N LEU A 124 6.29 2.56 -5.32
CA LEU A 124 7.58 2.97 -4.75
C LEU A 124 8.77 2.56 -5.63
N LEU A 125 8.72 1.39 -6.25
CA LEU A 125 9.76 0.94 -7.19
C LEU A 125 9.82 1.78 -8.47
N ASP A 126 8.71 2.40 -8.86
CA ASP A 126 8.67 3.31 -10.01
C ASP A 126 9.26 4.70 -9.69
N LEU A 127 9.37 5.04 -8.41
CA LEU A 127 9.92 6.32 -7.93
C LEU A 127 11.40 6.23 -7.50
N ALA A 128 11.91 5.02 -7.29
CA ALA A 128 13.28 4.74 -6.85
C ALA A 128 14.27 4.71 -8.01
#